data_AF-A0A9P0MH04-F1
#
_entry.id   AF-A0A9P0MH04-F1
#
_cell.length_a   1.000
_cell.length_b   1.000
_cell.length_c   1.000
_cell.angle_alpha   90.00
_cell.angle_beta   90.00
_cell.angle_gamma   90.00
#
_symmetry.space_group_name_H-M   'P 1'
#
loop_
_entity.id
_entity.type
_entity.pdbx_description
1 polymer ?
#
loop_
_entity_poly.entity_id
_entity_poly.type
_entity_poly.pdbx_seq_one_letter_code
_entity_poly.pdbx_strand_id
1 'polypeptide(L)'
;MQYLTEENVELLCHPPYSPDLSPNDFFTFPKIKNRLHGQRFQSPEEAVDAFKNAVLDLPVNEWNKCSENWFKRMQMFNTSKNNKVI
;
A
#
# COMPACT_ATOMS: atom_id res chain seq x y z
N MET A 1 10.07 -18.37 -2.82
CA MET A 1 8.94 -18.76 -3.70
C MET A 1 8.16 -19.92 -3.12
N GLN A 2 8.83 -20.97 -2.62
CA GLN A 2 8.19 -22.16 -2.06
C GLN A 2 7.03 -21.86 -1.09
N TYR A 3 7.25 -21.02 -0.07
CA TYR A 3 6.19 -20.61 0.87
C TYR A 3 4.96 -19.97 0.20
N LEU A 4 5.16 -19.04 -0.74
CA LEU A 4 4.05 -18.35 -1.41
C LEU A 4 3.27 -19.30 -2.33
N THR A 5 3.96 -20.24 -2.96
CA THR A 5 3.34 -21.28 -3.77
C THR A 5 2.54 -22.26 -2.91
N GLU A 6 3.06 -22.62 -1.73
CA GLU A 6 2.35 -23.46 -0.75
C GLU A 6 1.09 -22.77 -0.22
N GLU A 7 1.13 -21.45 0.00
CA GLU A 7 -0.01 -20.62 0.42
C GLU A 7 -0.94 -20.19 -0.73
N ASN A 8 -0.70 -20.67 -1.96
CA ASN A 8 -1.47 -20.34 -3.16
C ASN A 8 -1.60 -18.82 -3.42
N VAL A 9 -0.54 -18.06 -3.12
CA VAL A 9 -0.46 -16.62 -3.34
C VAL A 9 0.17 -16.34 -4.70
N GLU A 10 -0.61 -15.76 -5.60
CA GLU A 10 -0.12 -15.30 -6.90
C GLU A 10 0.67 -13.99 -6.75
N LEU A 11 1.89 -13.97 -7.31
CA LEU A 11 2.73 -12.79 -7.32
C LEU A 11 2.45 -11.94 -8.56
N LEU A 12 2.04 -10.71 -8.33
CA LEU A 12 1.91 -9.71 -9.38
C LEU A 12 3.27 -9.09 -9.68
N CYS A 13 3.57 -8.91 -10.98
CA CYS A 13 4.78 -8.23 -11.41
C CYS A 13 4.75 -6.76 -10.95
N HIS A 14 5.71 -6.39 -10.10
CA HIS A 14 5.90 -5.01 -9.65
C HIS A 14 7.19 -4.44 -10.28
N PRO A 15 7.14 -3.30 -10.97
CA PRO A 15 8.33 -2.69 -11.54
C PRO A 15 9.27 -2.14 -10.46
N PRO A 16 10.60 -2.18 -10.67
CA PRO A 16 11.55 -1.59 -9.74
C PRO A 16 11.28 -0.11 -9.48
N TYR A 17 11.54 0.34 -8.24
CA TYR A 17 11.50 1.76 -7.83
C TYR A 17 10.20 2.49 -8.19
N SER A 18 9.05 1.82 -8.07
CA SER A 18 7.74 2.38 -8.43
C SER A 18 6.85 2.59 -7.19
N PRO A 19 7.20 3.53 -6.28
CA PRO A 19 6.40 3.81 -5.09
C PRO A 19 4.98 4.27 -5.44
N ASP A 20 4.79 4.90 -6.60
CA ASP A 20 3.47 5.28 -7.12
C ASP A 20 2.54 4.09 -7.37
N LEU A 21 3.10 2.89 -7.52
CA LEU A 21 2.37 1.63 -7.72
C LEU A 21 2.24 0.80 -6.44
N SER A 22 2.77 1.27 -5.32
CA SER A 22 2.71 0.61 -4.02
C SER A 22 1.63 1.26 -3.14
N PRO A 23 0.51 0.57 -2.85
CA PRO A 23 -0.56 1.10 -1.99
C PRO A 23 -0.08 1.60 -0.63
N ASN A 24 0.94 0.95 -0.06
CA ASN A 24 1.48 1.37 1.22
C ASN A 24 2.19 2.72 1.13
N ASP A 25 2.92 2.98 0.04
CA ASP A 25 3.70 4.20 -0.12
C ASP A 25 2.84 5.40 -0.48
N PHE A 26 1.84 5.25 -1.37
CA PHE A 26 1.00 6.38 -1.79
C PHE A 26 -0.24 6.61 -0.93
N PHE A 27 -0.72 5.61 -0.16
CA PHE A 27 -1.97 5.71 0.59
C PHE A 27 -1.79 5.44 2.09
N THR A 28 -1.34 4.25 2.48
CA THR A 28 -1.37 3.83 3.88
C THR A 28 -0.41 4.68 4.74
N PHE A 29 0.87 4.74 4.37
CA PHE A 29 1.86 5.45 5.17
C PHE A 29 1.57 6.95 5.28
N PRO A 30 1.22 7.69 4.21
CA PRO A 30 0.87 9.09 4.34
C PRO A 30 -0.31 9.33 5.29
N LYS A 31 -1.39 8.53 5.18
CA LYS A 31 -2.58 8.70 6.03
C LYS A 31 -2.28 8.42 7.50
N ILE A 32 -1.61 7.31 7.78
CA ILE A 32 -1.28 6.94 9.16
C ILE A 32 -0.26 7.90 9.76
N LYS A 33 0.79 8.27 9.01
CA LYS A 33 1.79 9.25 9.48
C LYS A 33 1.15 10.60 9.77
N ASN A 34 0.26 11.08 8.92
CA ASN A 34 -0.46 12.34 9.16
C ASN A 34 -1.32 12.28 10.43
N ARG A 35 -1.95 11.13 10.70
CA ARG A 35 -2.76 10.94 11.90
C ARG A 35 -1.93 10.89 13.19
N LEU A 36 -0.76 10.24 13.11
CA LEU A 36 0.16 10.12 14.24
C LEU A 36 1.13 11.30 14.36
N HIS A 37 1.03 12.27 13.46
CA HIS A 37 1.96 13.40 13.39
C HIS A 37 1.94 14.21 14.69
N GLY A 38 3.12 14.46 15.24
CA GLY A 38 3.29 15.24 16.47
C GLY A 38 3.03 14.46 17.77
N GLN A 39 2.62 13.20 17.70
CA GLN A 39 2.47 12.36 18.89
C GLN A 39 3.84 11.88 19.37
N ARG A 40 4.02 11.79 20.69
CA ARG A 40 5.21 11.21 21.33
C ARG A 40 4.79 9.98 22.10
N PHE A 41 5.45 8.86 21.84
CA PHE A 41 5.22 7.59 22.51
C PHE A 41 6.34 7.34 23.52
N GLN A 42 5.97 6.82 24.69
CA GLN A 42 6.90 6.48 25.76
C GLN A 42 7.54 5.10 25.56
N SER A 43 6.91 4.24 24.75
CA SER A 43 7.44 2.92 24.42
C SER A 43 7.15 2.49 22.96
N PRO A 44 7.89 1.51 22.42
CA PRO A 44 7.59 0.92 21.12
C PRO A 44 6.21 0.27 21.05
N GLU A 45 5.75 -0.35 22.14
CA GLU A 45 4.44 -1.00 22.21
C GLU A 45 3.32 0.02 22.04
N GLU A 46 3.44 1.17 22.71
CA GLU A 46 2.49 2.28 22.58
C GLU A 46 2.44 2.79 21.13
N ALA A 47 3.60 2.94 20.48
CA ALA A 47 3.67 3.37 19.08
C ALA A 47 3.02 2.34 18.12
N VAL A 48 3.24 1.04 18.37
CA VAL A 48 2.64 -0.04 17.59
C VAL A 48 1.12 -0.06 17.76
N ASP A 49 0.62 0.10 18.98
CA ASP A 49 -0.81 0.11 19.25
C ASP A 49 -1.49 1.35 18.68
N ALA A 50 -0.84 2.52 18.77
CA ALA A 50 -1.30 3.73 18.09
C ALA A 50 -1.38 3.53 16.56
N PHE A 51 -0.39 2.86 15.96
CA PHE A 51 -0.42 2.53 14.54
C PHE A 51 -1.54 1.56 14.18
N LYS A 52 -1.75 0.48 14.95
CA LYS A 52 -2.84 -0.47 14.73
C LYS A 52 -4.20 0.21 14.80
N ASN A 53 -4.44 1.00 15.85
CA ASN A 53 -5.67 1.78 15.99
C ASN A 53 -5.83 2.75 14.82
N ALA A 54 -4.72 3.39 14.41
CA ALA A 54 -4.72 4.30 13.27
C ALA A 54 -5.24 3.65 11.98
N VAL A 55 -4.80 2.41 11.72
CA VAL A 55 -5.19 1.58 10.57
C VAL A 55 -6.62 1.09 10.69
N LEU A 56 -7.04 0.63 11.87
CA LEU A 56 -8.37 0.07 12.09
C LEU A 56 -9.49 1.11 11.98
N ASP A 57 -9.26 2.36 12.38
CA ASP A 57 -10.30 3.39 12.25
C ASP A 57 -10.38 3.97 10.82
N LEU A 58 -9.51 3.56 9.89
CA LEU A 58 -9.65 4.00 8.50
C LEU A 58 -10.95 3.42 7.92
N PRO A 59 -11.86 4.26 7.38
CA PRO A 59 -13.12 3.78 6.82
C PRO A 59 -12.88 2.79 5.68
N VAL A 60 -13.69 1.73 5.62
CA VAL A 60 -13.63 0.71 4.54
C VAL A 60 -13.69 1.34 3.14
N ASN A 61 -14.47 2.42 2.96
CA ASN A 61 -14.55 3.14 1.69
C ASN A 61 -13.17 3.70 1.24
N GLU A 62 -12.33 4.15 2.17
CA GLU A 62 -11.00 4.65 1.83
C GLU A 62 -10.09 3.52 1.33
N TRP A 63 -10.20 2.33 1.91
CA TRP A 63 -9.51 1.13 1.42
C TRP A 63 -9.99 0.71 0.03
N ASN A 64 -11.30 0.74 -0.20
CA ASN A 64 -11.87 0.42 -1.51
C ASN A 64 -11.38 1.39 -2.59
N LYS A 65 -11.40 2.70 -2.31
CA LYS A 65 -10.84 3.72 -3.21
C LYS A 65 -9.35 3.49 -3.48
N CYS A 66 -8.57 3.13 -2.46
CA CYS A 66 -7.16 2.81 -2.63
C CYS A 66 -6.97 1.63 -3.59
N SER A 67 -7.74 0.56 -3.40
CA SER A 67 -7.71 -0.63 -4.27
C SER A 67 -8.05 -0.28 -5.72
N GLU A 68 -9.14 0.45 -5.95
CA GLU A 68 -9.52 0.90 -7.30
C GLU A 68 -8.45 1.77 -7.97
N ASN A 69 -7.88 2.71 -7.22
CA ASN A 69 -6.82 3.59 -7.73
C ASN A 69 -5.57 2.79 -8.07
N TRP A 70 -5.20 1.81 -7.26
CA TRP A 70 -4.08 0.92 -7.53
C TRP A 70 -4.30 0.11 -8.81
N PHE A 71 -5.48 -0.50 -8.99
CA PHE A 71 -5.81 -1.22 -10.22
C PHE A 71 -5.72 -0.32 -11.46
N LYS A 72 -6.28 0.90 -11.39
CA LYS A 72 -6.18 1.89 -12.48
C LYS A 72 -4.73 2.22 -12.82
N ARG A 73 -3.89 2.47 -11.81
CA ARG A 73 -2.47 2.79 -12.00
C ARG A 73 -1.70 1.61 -12.63
N MET A 74 -1.98 0.39 -12.21
CA MET A 74 -1.39 -0.82 -12.79
C MET A 74 -1.81 -1.01 -14.25
N GLN A 75 -3.10 -0.79 -14.58
CA GLN A 75 -3.57 -0.83 -15.97
C GLN A 75 -2.89 0.23 -16.85
N MET A 76 -2.76 1.46 -16.36
CA MET A 76 -2.06 2.53 -17.08
C MET A 76 -0.59 2.17 -17.36
N PHE A 77 0.09 1.55 -16.38
CA PHE A 77 1.46 1.08 -16.55
C PHE A 77 1.57 0.01 -17.65
N ASN A 78 0.67 -0.97 -17.65
CA ASN A 78 0.64 -2.03 -18.65
C ASN A 78 0.35 -1.48 -20.06
N THR A 79 -0.59 -0.54 -20.19
CA THR A 79 -0.89 0.12 -21.47
C THR A 79 0.27 1.00 -21.95
N SER A 80 0.95 1.70 -21.04
CA SER A 80 2.14 2.50 -21.38
C SER A 80 3.31 1.62 -21.83
N LYS A 81 3.50 0.45 -21.23
CA LYS A 81 4.47 -0.57 -21.69
C LYS A 81 4.13 -1.08 -23.10
N ASN A 82 2.86 -1.35 -23.38
CA ASN A 82 2.42 -1.82 -24.70
C ASN A 82 2.50 -0.75 -25.80
N ASN A 83 2.38 0.54 -25.43
CA ASN A 83 2.57 1.67 -26.35
C ASN A 83 4.04 2.11 -26.49
N LYS A 84 4.93 1.62 -25.62
CA LYS A 84 6.38 1.67 -25.85
C LYS A 84 6.77 0.42 -26.64
N VAL A 85 6.37 0.40 -27.91
CA VAL A 85 7.00 -0.44 -28.93
C VAL A 85 8.45 0.05 -29.03
N ILE A 86 9.35 -0.67 -28.39
CA ILE A 86 10.76 -0.75 -28.81
C ILE A 86 10.86 -1.80 -29.90
#